data_AF-A0A3Q9F1F2-F1
#
_entry.id   AF-A0A3Q9F1F2-F1
#
_cell.length_a   1.000
_cell.length_b   1.000
_cell.length_c   1.000
_cell.angle_alpha   90.00
_cell.angle_beta   90.00
_cell.angle_gamma   90.00
#
_symmetry.space_group_name_H-M   'P 1'
#
loop_
_entity.id
_entity.type
_entity.pdbx_description
1 polymer ?
#
loop_
_entity_poly.entity_id
_entity_poly.type
_entity_poly.pdbx_seq_one_letter_code
_entity_poly.pdbx_strand_id
1 'polypeptide(L)' 'MTRREYAALARVHPDTIKRWARVGIGPKPRRVGPRLLRYDREEVLAYLQISGTEVSAS' A
#
# COMPACT_ATOMS: atom_id res chain seq x y z
N MET A 1 -1.85 1.37 7.31
CA MET A 1 -1.09 0.11 7.16
C MET A 1 0.42 0.34 7.12
N THR A 2 1.22 -0.69 7.35
CA THR A 2 2.70 -0.71 7.27
C THR A 2 3.16 -0.96 5.84
N ARG A 3 4.46 -0.74 5.58
CA ARG A 3 5.10 -1.10 4.31
C ARG A 3 5.00 -2.60 3.99
N ARG A 4 5.07 -3.47 5.01
CA ARG A 4 4.97 -4.93 4.82
C ARG A 4 3.57 -5.35 4.41
N GLU A 5 2.54 -4.76 5.03
CA GLU A 5 1.13 -5.00 4.67
C GLU A 5 0.84 -4.55 3.24
N TYR A 6 1.29 -3.34 2.86
CA TYR A 6 1.15 -2.88 1.47
C TYR A 6 1.89 -3.81 0.49
N ALA A 7 3.12 -4.22 0.80
CA ALA A 7 3.87 -5.14 -0.03
C ALA A 7 3.17 -6.50 -0.23
N ALA A 8 2.53 -7.02 0.84
CA ALA A 8 1.75 -8.24 0.76
C ALA A 8 0.52 -8.10 -0.17
N LEU A 9 -0.22 -6.99 -0.07
CA LEU A 9 -1.36 -6.70 -0.95
C LEU A 9 -0.93 -6.54 -2.41
N ALA A 10 0.19 -5.84 -2.64
CA ALA A 10 0.73 -5.62 -3.97
C ALA A 10 1.50 -6.82 -4.54
N ARG A 11 1.70 -7.89 -3.76
CA ARG A 11 2.50 -9.09 -4.11
C ARG A 11 3.92 -8.75 -4.58
N VAL A 12 4.57 -7.79 -3.92
CA VAL A 12 5.96 -7.38 -4.20
C VAL A 12 6.82 -7.39 -2.94
N HIS A 13 8.14 -7.27 -3.09
CA HIS A 13 9.04 -7.11 -1.96
C HIS A 13 8.84 -5.74 -1.27
N PRO A 14 8.96 -5.62 0.08
CA PRO A 14 8.84 -4.33 0.78
C PRO A 14 9.80 -3.23 0.30
N ASP A 15 10.95 -3.60 -0.26
CA ASP A 15 11.89 -2.62 -0.84
C ASP A 15 11.38 -2.02 -2.15
N THR A 16 10.52 -2.71 -2.89
CA THR A 16 9.81 -2.14 -4.04
C THR A 16 8.91 -0.99 -3.57
N ILE A 17 8.15 -1.20 -2.50
CA ILE A 17 7.31 -0.15 -1.90
C ILE A 17 8.18 1.02 -1.38
N LYS A 18 9.34 0.74 -0.76
CA LYS A 18 10.31 1.77 -0.34
C LYS A 18 10.81 2.58 -1.54
N ARG A 19 11.15 1.91 -2.64
CA ARG A 19 11.60 2.55 -3.89
C ARG A 19 10.48 3.42 -4.47
N TRP A 20 9.26 2.90 -4.57
CA TRP A 20 8.09 3.63 -5.07
C TRP A 20 7.84 4.91 -4.29
N ALA A 21 7.85 4.85 -2.96
CA ALA A 21 7.72 6.03 -2.11
C ALA A 21 8.84 7.07 -2.37
N ARG A 22 10.08 6.63 -2.65
CA ARG A 22 11.20 7.51 -2.97
C ARG A 22 11.04 8.19 -4.33
N VAL A 23 10.47 7.51 -5.33
CA VAL A 23 10.30 8.03 -6.69
C VAL A 23 8.92 8.64 -6.95
N GLY A 24 8.05 8.69 -5.94
CA GLY A 24 6.72 9.31 -6.04
C GLY A 24 5.67 8.45 -6.76
N ILE A 25 5.83 7.12 -6.76
CA ILE A 25 4.86 6.19 -7.37
C ILE A 25 3.90 5.68 -6.28
N GLY A 26 2.61 5.76 -6.58
CA GLY A 26 1.54 5.23 -5.74
C GLY A 26 1.29 6.03 -4.44
N PRO A 27 0.58 5.42 -3.48
CA PRO A 27 0.18 6.05 -2.22
C PRO A 27 1.35 6.55 -1.40
N LYS A 28 1.22 7.75 -0.83
CA LYS A 28 2.29 8.36 -0.05
C LYS A 28 2.25 7.92 1.42
N PRO A 29 3.40 7.54 2.02
CA PRO A 29 3.44 7.25 3.43
C PRO A 29 3.26 8.53 4.25
N ARG A 30 2.39 8.48 5.25
CA ARG A 30 2.18 9.52 6.25
C ARG A 30 3.05 9.24 7.48
N ARG A 31 3.66 10.28 8.03
CA ARG A 31 4.48 10.19 9.24
C ARG A 31 3.57 10.23 10.47
N VAL A 32 3.63 9.19 11.29
CA VAL A 32 2.77 8.99 12.48
C VAL A 32 3.60 9.01 13.76
N GLY A 33 4.58 9.92 13.80
CA GLY A 33 5.56 10.05 14.88
C GLY A 33 6.99 10.24 14.36
N PRO A 34 8.00 10.32 15.24
CA PRO A 34 9.37 10.69 14.87
C PRO A 34 10.04 9.71 13.89
N ARG A 35 9.66 8.42 13.93
CA ARG A 35 10.26 7.35 13.11
C ARG A 35 9.27 6.47 12.37
N LEU A 36 7.97 6.61 12.61
CA LEU A 36 6.95 5.69 12.10
C LEU A 36 6.31 6.25 10.84
N LEU A 37 6.27 5.44 9.79
CA LEU A 37 5.55 5.71 8.54
C LEU A 37 4.39 4.72 8.40
N ARG A 38 3.22 5.23 8.05
CA ARG A 38 2.04 4.43 7.73
C ARG A 38 1.44 4.90 6.41
N TYR A 39 0.93 3.96 5.63
CA TYR A 39 0.13 4.25 4.46
C TYR A 39 -1.34 4.31 4.86
N ASP A 40 -2.09 5.19 4.21
CA ASP A 40 -3.54 5.13 4.30
C ASP A 40 -4.05 3.82 3.67
N ARG A 41 -4.98 3.15 4.33
CA ARG A 41 -5.43 1.83 3.87
C ARG A 41 -6.32 1.94 2.65
N GLU A 42 -7.22 2.91 2.63
CA GLU A 42 -8.20 3.08 1.55
C GLU A 42 -7.49 3.56 0.28
N GLU A 43 -6.52 4.48 0.42
CA GLU A 43 -5.67 4.93 -0.68
C GLU A 43 -4.89 3.78 -1.33
N VAL A 44 -4.34 2.86 -0.51
CA VAL A 44 -3.62 1.69 -1.02
C VAL A 44 -4.54 0.70 -1.74
N LEU A 45 -5.70 0.41 -1.16
CA LEU A 45 -6.66 -0.49 -1.79
C LEU A 45 -7.18 0.08 -3.10
N ALA A 46 -7.51 1.38 -3.13
CA ALA A 46 -7.93 2.08 -4.34
C ALA A 46 -6.83 2.08 -5.42
N TYR A 47 -5.58 2.33 -5.04
CA TYR A 47 -4.45 2.31 -5.98
C TYR A 47 -4.22 0.93 -6.61
N LEU A 48 -4.34 -0.12 -5.80
CA LEU A 48 -4.21 -1.50 -6.29
C LEU A 48 -5.46 -1.98 -7.03
N GLN A 49 -6.50 -1.13 -7.16
CA GLN A 49 -7.82 -1.50 -7.67
C GLN A 49 -8.39 -2.73 -6.95
N ILE A 50 -7.99 -2.92 -5.70
CA ILE A 50 -8.58 -3.91 -4.80
C ILE A 50 -9.85 -3.27 -4.26
N SER A 51 -10.85 -3.23 -5.13
CA SER A 51 -12.24 -3.26 -4.70
C SER A 51 -12.42 -4.59 -3.96
N GLY A 52 -13.22 -4.64 -2.89
CA GLY A 52 -13.64 -5.92 -2.30
C GLY A 52 -14.53 -6.69 -3.29
N THR A 53 -13.97 -7.11 -4.42
CA THR A 53 -14.65 -7.85 -5.46
C THR A 53 -14.43 -9.33 -5.20
N GLU A 54 -15.23 -9.83 -4.27
CA GLU A 54 -15.72 -11.20 -4.33
C GLU A 54 -17.22 -11.16 -4.08
N VAL A 55 -18.00 -10.87 -5.13
CA VAL A 55 -19.27 -11.59 -5.35
C VAL A 55 -19.52 -11.71 -6.85
N SER A 56 -19.10 -12.83 -7.45
CA SER A 56 -19.84 -13.49 -8.51
C SER A 56 -19.31 -14.91 -8.64
N ALA A 57 -20.10 -15.82 -8.06
CA ALA A 57 -20.13 -17.21 -8.47
C ALA A 57 -20.44 -17.30 -9.97
N SER A 58 -19.77 -18.20 -10.67
CA SER A 58 -20.27 -18.91 -11.86
C SER A 58 -19.42 -20.17 -12.05
#